data_AF-A0A9X0D286-F1
#
_entry.id   AF-A0A9X0D286-F1
#
_cell.length_a   1.000
_cell.length_b   1.000
_cell.length_c   1.000
_cell.angle_alpha   90.00
_cell.angle_beta   90.00
_cell.angle_gamma   90.00
#
_symmetry.space_group_name_H-M   'P 1'
#
loop_
_entity.id
_entity.type
_entity.pdbx_description
1 polymer ?
#
loop_
_entity_poly.entity_id
_entity_poly.type
_entity_poly.pdbx_seq_one_letter_code
_entity_poly.pdbx_strand_id
1 'polypeptide(L)'
;MPDPDEHQNPVLDYVELKVTTEENFQNVKTLVPWWCQSIVSGTPLIVCGIRDKDGHVKKIEQVRTDDIPDRVGRGNLDKERYLLFLNDVLTWMKDVVRKEDVVAEFQYAPGSSVPR
;
A
#
# COMPACT_ATOMS: atom_id res chain seq x y z
N MET A 1 30.81 -19.09 6.09
CA MET A 1 29.51 -19.78 6.05
C MET A 1 28.49 -18.81 6.61
N PRO A 2 27.42 -18.46 5.88
CA PRO A 2 26.31 -17.71 6.46
C PRO A 2 25.62 -18.54 7.54
N ASP A 3 25.02 -17.86 8.51
CA ASP A 3 24.35 -18.45 9.68
C ASP A 3 23.07 -19.19 9.24
N PRO A 4 22.88 -20.49 9.57
CA PRO A 4 21.67 -21.23 9.22
C PRO A 4 20.37 -20.69 9.86
N ASP A 5 20.47 -19.83 10.89
CA ASP A 5 19.32 -19.18 11.56
C ASP A 5 19.06 -17.73 11.07
N GLU A 6 19.73 -17.28 10.00
CA GLU A 6 19.32 -16.07 9.28
C GLU A 6 18.01 -16.39 8.53
N HIS A 7 16.89 -16.41 9.26
CA HIS A 7 15.57 -16.56 8.68
C HIS A 7 15.39 -15.47 7.63
N GLN A 8 15.43 -15.86 6.35
CA GLN A 8 15.04 -15.01 5.24
C GLN A 8 13.72 -14.35 5.60
N ASN A 9 13.66 -13.01 5.47
CA ASN A 9 12.45 -12.26 5.77
C ASN A 9 11.29 -12.83 4.92
N PRO A 10 10.34 -13.57 5.53
CA PRO A 10 9.36 -14.35 4.76
C PRO A 10 8.39 -13.45 3.99
N VAL A 11 8.31 -12.17 4.36
CA VAL A 11 7.53 -11.15 3.67
C VAL A 11 7.99 -10.95 2.22
N LEU A 12 9.27 -11.19 1.93
CA LEU A 12 9.82 -11.10 0.57
C LEU A 12 9.26 -12.20 -0.35
N ASP A 13 8.71 -13.27 0.21
CA ASP A 13 8.07 -14.35 -0.55
C ASP A 13 6.55 -14.18 -0.65
N TYR A 14 5.98 -13.19 0.04
CA TYR A 14 4.54 -12.92 -0.03
C TYR A 14 4.14 -12.28 -1.35
N VAL A 15 2.90 -12.56 -1.75
CA VAL A 15 2.28 -12.01 -2.95
C VAL A 15 0.90 -11.46 -2.60
N GLU A 16 0.61 -10.25 -3.05
CA GLU A 16 -0.71 -9.65 -2.92
C GLU A 16 -1.56 -10.00 -4.15
N LEU A 17 -2.74 -10.58 -3.94
CA LEU A 17 -3.67 -10.92 -5.04
C LEU A 17 -4.74 -9.84 -5.18
N LYS A 18 -4.92 -9.33 -6.40
CA LYS A 18 -5.96 -8.33 -6.74
C LYS A 18 -6.79 -8.80 -7.93
N VAL A 19 -8.00 -8.26 -8.05
CA VAL A 19 -8.85 -8.45 -9.24
C VAL A 19 -9.46 -7.12 -9.62
N THR A 20 -9.36 -6.75 -10.90
CA THR A 20 -9.95 -5.49 -11.41
C THR A 20 -10.20 -5.56 -12.92
N THR A 21 -10.81 -4.52 -13.49
CA THR A 21 -10.97 -4.39 -14.95
C THR A 21 -9.71 -3.81 -15.59
N GLU A 22 -9.51 -4.02 -16.90
CA GLU A 22 -8.34 -3.47 -17.61
C GLU A 22 -8.25 -1.94 -17.47
N GLU A 23 -9.37 -1.23 -17.59
CA GLU A 23 -9.44 0.23 -17.39
C GLU A 23 -8.95 0.65 -16.00
N ASN A 24 -9.39 -0.05 -14.95
CA ASN A 24 -8.99 0.27 -13.59
C ASN A 24 -7.53 -0.08 -13.32
N PHE A 25 -6.98 -1.12 -13.95
CA PHE A 25 -5.57 -1.49 -13.81
C PHE A 25 -4.61 -0.44 -14.37
N GLN A 26 -5.07 0.35 -15.35
CA GLN A 26 -4.32 1.49 -15.91
C GLN A 26 -4.56 2.79 -15.13
N ASN A 27 -5.53 2.80 -14.21
CA ASN A 27 -5.92 3.99 -13.47
C ASN A 27 -5.04 4.19 -12.22
N VAL A 28 -4.41 5.38 -12.14
CA VAL A 28 -3.60 5.80 -10.98
C VAL A 28 -4.37 5.70 -9.66
N LYS A 29 -5.68 6.01 -9.66
CA LYS A 29 -6.54 5.93 -8.47
C LYS A 29 -6.65 4.51 -7.90
N THR A 30 -6.41 3.48 -8.72
CA THR A 30 -6.38 2.07 -8.30
C THR A 30 -4.99 1.69 -7.81
N LEU A 31 -3.95 2.06 -8.58
CA LEU A 31 -2.58 1.61 -8.33
C LEU A 31 -1.96 2.22 -7.06
N VAL A 32 -2.27 3.50 -6.75
CA VAL A 32 -1.75 4.19 -5.56
C VAL A 32 -2.12 3.47 -4.25
N PRO A 33 -3.39 3.16 -3.96
CA PRO A 33 -3.73 2.44 -2.73
C PRO A 33 -3.13 1.03 -2.66
N TRP A 34 -2.99 0.33 -3.80
CA TRP A 34 -2.34 -0.99 -3.83
C TRP A 34 -0.86 -0.90 -3.48
N TRP A 35 -0.19 0.12 -4.01
CA TRP A 35 1.20 0.43 -3.67
C TRP A 35 1.35 0.76 -2.19
N CYS A 36 0.53 1.67 -1.64
CA CYS A 36 0.57 2.02 -0.22
C CYS A 36 0.41 0.79 0.69
N GLN A 37 -0.57 -0.08 0.39
CA GLN A 37 -0.79 -1.31 1.15
C GLN A 37 0.47 -2.21 1.10
N SER A 38 1.01 -2.44 -0.09
CA SER A 38 2.14 -3.35 -0.30
C SER A 38 3.44 -2.81 0.28
N ILE A 39 3.62 -1.49 0.32
CA ILE A 39 4.74 -0.82 1.00
C ILE A 39 4.66 -1.03 2.51
N VAL A 40 3.48 -0.87 3.11
CA VAL A 40 3.28 -1.07 4.56
C VAL A 40 3.43 -2.54 4.95
N SER A 41 2.94 -3.47 4.12
CA SER A 41 3.07 -4.91 4.37
C SER A 41 4.46 -5.46 4.00
N GLY A 42 5.26 -4.72 3.24
CA GLY A 42 6.56 -5.15 2.72
C GLY A 42 6.49 -6.13 1.54
N THR A 43 5.30 -6.34 0.96
CA THR A 43 5.07 -7.32 -0.10
C THR A 43 5.65 -6.84 -1.44
N PRO A 44 6.56 -7.60 -2.08
CA PRO A 44 7.27 -7.12 -3.28
C PRO A 44 6.51 -7.30 -4.59
N LEU A 45 5.50 -8.16 -4.64
CA LEU A 45 4.78 -8.53 -5.86
C LEU A 45 3.27 -8.45 -5.68
N ILE A 46 2.60 -7.82 -6.63
CA ILE A 46 1.15 -7.84 -6.77
C ILE A 46 0.80 -8.61 -8.04
N VAL A 47 -0.05 -9.62 -7.91
CA VAL A 47 -0.61 -10.39 -9.02
C VAL A 47 -2.08 -10.02 -9.18
N CYS A 48 -2.43 -9.49 -10.35
CA CYS A 48 -3.76 -8.99 -10.64
C CYS A 48 -4.46 -9.84 -11.70
N GLY A 49 -5.62 -10.39 -11.34
CA GLY A 49 -6.57 -10.95 -12.31
C GLY A 49 -7.36 -9.84 -13.00
N ILE A 50 -7.15 -9.66 -14.30
CA ILE A 50 -7.95 -8.76 -15.12
C ILE A 50 -9.22 -9.48 -15.56
N ARG A 51 -10.36 -8.99 -15.06
CA ARG A 51 -11.68 -9.55 -15.36
C ARG A 51 -12.44 -8.75 -16.42
N ASP A 52 -13.32 -9.45 -17.12
CA ASP A 52 -14.35 -8.82 -17.95
C ASP A 52 -15.53 -8.28 -17.11
N LYS A 53 -16.53 -7.72 -17.80
CA LYS A 53 -17.75 -7.19 -17.17
C LYS A 53 -18.63 -8.28 -16.55
N ASP A 54 -18.53 -9.51 -17.05
CA ASP A 54 -19.28 -10.67 -16.57
C ASP A 54 -18.60 -11.34 -15.35
N GLY A 55 -17.43 -10.86 -14.94
CA GLY A 55 -16.73 -11.32 -13.74
C GLY A 55 -15.67 -12.39 -14.00
N HIS A 56 -15.46 -12.80 -15.24
CA HIS A 56 -14.48 -13.83 -15.58
C HIS A 56 -13.09 -13.22 -15.74
N VAL A 57 -12.11 -13.78 -15.04
CA VAL A 57 -10.70 -13.42 -15.23
C VAL A 57 -10.25 -13.89 -16.63
N LYS A 58 -9.82 -12.95 -17.47
CA LYS A 58 -9.36 -13.21 -18.84
C LYS A 58 -7.84 -13.11 -18.98
N LYS A 59 -7.17 -12.46 -18.04
CA LYS A 59 -5.73 -12.20 -18.09
C LYS A 59 -5.17 -12.07 -16.67
N ILE A 60 -3.93 -12.49 -16.49
CA ILE A 60 -3.17 -12.30 -15.25
C ILE A 60 -2.04 -11.32 -15.54
N GLU A 61 -1.89 -10.32 -14.70
CA GLU A 61 -0.84 -9.31 -14.76
C GLU A 61 -0.01 -9.34 -13.48
N GLN A 62 1.27 -9.04 -13.59
CA GLN A 62 2.18 -8.98 -12.45
C GLN A 62 2.81 -7.59 -12.41
N VAL A 63 2.83 -6.97 -11.23
CA VAL A 63 3.50 -5.70 -11.01
C VAL A 63 4.34 -5.79 -9.75
N ARG A 64 5.61 -5.40 -9.82
CA ARG A 64 6.40 -5.26 -8.61
C ARG A 64 5.97 -3.98 -7.91
N THR A 65 5.94 -4.02 -6.58
CA THR A 65 5.58 -2.86 -5.77
C THR A 65 6.48 -1.66 -6.08
N ASP A 66 7.78 -1.90 -6.27
CA ASP A 66 8.75 -0.84 -6.56
C ASP A 66 8.64 -0.24 -7.97
N ASP A 67 7.94 -0.92 -8.91
CA ASP A 67 7.76 -0.43 -10.28
C ASP A 67 6.52 0.49 -10.41
N ILE A 68 5.63 0.49 -9.42
CA ILE A 68 4.37 1.27 -9.48
C ILE A 68 4.61 2.79 -9.57
N PRO A 69 5.55 3.42 -8.82
CA PRO A 69 5.85 4.84 -8.95
C PRO A 69 6.21 5.25 -10.39
N ASP A 70 6.93 4.39 -11.11
CA ASP A 70 7.31 4.62 -12.51
C ASP A 70 6.10 4.60 -13.44
N ARG A 71 5.16 3.69 -13.16
CA ARG A 71 3.95 3.49 -13.95
C ARG A 71 2.92 4.60 -13.80
N VAL A 72 2.84 5.23 -12.63
CA VAL A 72 1.84 6.26 -12.30
C VAL A 72 2.36 7.70 -12.39
N GLY A 73 3.68 7.89 -12.59
CA GLY A 73 4.33 9.18 -12.67
C GLY A 73 5.10 9.53 -11.38
N ARG A 74 6.43 9.37 -11.44
CA ARG A 74 7.41 9.48 -10.34
C ARG A 74 7.33 10.74 -9.46
N GLY A 75 6.74 11.83 -9.94
CA GLY A 75 6.75 13.11 -9.23
C GLY A 75 5.97 13.13 -7.91
N ASN A 76 5.08 12.16 -7.67
CA ASN A 76 4.11 12.18 -6.55
C ASN A 76 4.10 10.96 -5.62
N LEU A 77 4.79 9.86 -5.97
CA LEU A 77 4.87 8.65 -5.14
C LEU A 77 6.30 8.42 -4.66
N ASP A 78 6.62 9.03 -3.53
CA ASP A 78 7.88 8.86 -2.83
C ASP A 78 7.64 8.02 -1.58
N LYS A 79 8.25 6.83 -1.53
CA LYS A 79 8.10 5.88 -0.42
C LYS A 79 8.47 6.52 0.92
N GLU A 80 9.60 7.22 0.99
CA GLU A 80 10.08 7.83 2.22
C GLU A 80 9.13 8.93 2.67
N ARG A 81 8.67 9.79 1.75
CA ARG A 81 7.73 10.86 2.06
C ARG A 81 6.39 10.35 2.60
N TYR A 82 5.84 9.29 2.02
CA TYR A 82 4.58 8.70 2.47
C TYR A 82 4.72 8.05 3.86
N LEU A 83 5.84 7.35 4.09
CA LEU A 83 6.12 6.73 5.38
C LEU A 83 6.39 7.76 6.48
N LEU A 84 7.08 8.85 6.16
CA LEU A 84 7.27 9.98 7.09
C LEU A 84 5.93 10.61 7.47
N PHE A 85 5.06 10.89 6.49
CA PHE A 85 3.73 11.40 6.78
C PHE A 85 2.90 10.42 7.64
N LEU A 86 2.95 9.12 7.34
CA LEU A 86 2.28 8.11 8.17
C LEU A 86 2.84 8.09 9.61
N ASN A 87 4.16 8.21 9.76
CA ASN A 87 4.80 8.31 11.08
C ASN A 87 4.31 9.52 11.87
N ASP A 88 4.21 10.69 11.23
CA ASP A 88 3.72 11.91 11.88
C ASP A 88 2.27 11.74 12.36
N VAL A 89 1.40 11.18 11.51
CA VAL A 89 0.00 10.87 11.86
C VAL A 89 -0.09 9.90 13.03
N LEU A 90 0.66 8.79 12.99
CA LEU A 90 0.64 7.79 14.06
C LEU A 90 1.21 8.33 15.38
N THR A 91 2.22 9.20 15.30
CA THR A 91 2.80 9.89 16.46
C THR A 91 1.76 10.81 17.10
N TRP A 92 1.08 11.62 16.29
CA TRP A 92 -0.01 12.46 16.75
C TRP A 92 -1.14 11.65 17.40
N MET A 93 -1.58 10.55 16.76
CA MET A 93 -2.61 9.67 17.33
C MET A 93 -2.19 9.11 18.69
N LYS A 94 -0.94 8.67 18.81
CA LYS A 94 -0.37 8.17 20.07
C LYS A 94 -0.34 9.24 21.16
N ASP A 95 -0.08 10.49 20.79
CA ASP A 95 -0.10 11.62 21.73
C ASP A 95 -1.51 12.03 22.17
N VAL A 96 -2.53 11.75 21.35
CA VAL A 96 -3.94 11.98 21.70
C VAL A 96 -4.47 10.88 22.61
N VAL A 97 -4.20 9.62 22.28
CA VAL A 97 -4.70 8.44 23.03
C VAL A 97 -3.75 8.11 24.19
N ARG A 98 -3.77 8.93 25.24
CA ARG A 98 -2.86 8.79 26.40
C ARG A 98 -3.33 7.85 27.50
N LYS A 99 -4.60 7.47 27.48
CA LYS A 99 -5.22 6.64 28.52
C LYS A 99 -5.62 5.30 27.94
N GLU A 100 -5.39 4.25 28.71
CA GLU A 100 -5.99 2.95 28.47
C GLU A 100 -7.53 3.05 28.60
N ASP A 101 -8.25 2.17 27.92
CA ASP A 101 -9.73 2.09 27.91
C ASP A 101 -10.49 3.32 27.39
N VAL A 102 -9.86 4.14 26.54
CA VAL A 102 -10.51 5.26 25.83
C VAL A 102 -10.62 4.94 24.34
N VAL A 103 -11.80 5.21 23.77
CA VAL A 103 -12.01 5.20 22.32
C VAL A 103 -11.88 6.63 21.81
N ALA A 104 -10.94 6.86 20.91
CA ALA A 104 -10.79 8.12 20.18
C ALA A 104 -11.26 7.94 18.72
N GLU A 105 -12.00 8.91 18.21
CA GLU A 105 -12.43 8.94 16.82
C GLU A 105 -11.55 9.92 16.03
N PHE A 106 -10.97 9.44 14.93
CA PHE A 106 -10.16 10.25 14.02
C PHE A 106 -10.89 10.36 12.68
N GLN A 107 -11.26 11.59 12.29
CA GLN A 107 -11.99 11.85 11.05
C GLN A 107 -11.09 12.54 10.02
N TYR A 108 -11.25 12.17 8.75
CA TYR A 108 -10.60 12.81 7.62
C TYR A 108 -11.64 13.25 6.58
N ALA A 109 -11.50 14.48 6.07
CA ALA A 109 -12.25 14.98 4.94
C ALA A 109 -11.29 15.50 3.86
N PRO A 110 -11.55 15.29 2.55
CA PRO A 110 -10.73 15.88 1.51
C PRO A 110 -10.61 17.39 1.67
N GLY A 111 -9.38 17.91 1.70
CA GLY A 111 -9.10 19.34 1.91
C GLY A 111 -9.00 19.78 3.37
N SER A 112 -9.31 18.92 4.36
CA SER A 112 -9.02 19.20 5.76
C SER A 112 -7.52 19.12 6.03
N SER A 113 -6.99 20.04 6.83
CA SER A 113 -5.63 19.93 7.34
C SER A 113 -5.51 18.69 8.22
N VAL A 114 -4.55 17.83 7.92
CA VAL A 114 -4.13 16.78 8.85
C VAL A 114 -3.29 17.45 9.94
N PRO A 115 -3.50 17.12 11.23
CA PRO A 115 -2.63 17.59 12.30
C PRO A 115 -1.16 17.28 11.95
N ARG A 116 -0.29 18.28 12.15
CA ARG A 116 1.17 18.11 12.09
C ARG A 116 1.72 17.93 13.49
#